data_AF-A0A497C4D7-F1
#
_entry.id   AF-A0A497C4D7-F1
#
_cell.length_a   1.000
_cell.length_b   1.000
_cell.length_c   1.000
_cell.angle_alpha   90.00
_cell.angle_beta   90.00
_cell.angle_gamma   90.00
#
_symmetry.space_group_name_H-M   'P 1'
#
loop_
_entity.id
_entity.type
_entity.pdbx_description
1 polymer ?
#
loop_
_entity_poly.entity_id
_entity_poly.type
_entity_poly.pdbx_seq_one_letter_code
_entity_poly.pdbx_strand_id
1 'polypeptide(L)'
;MNRITLLLLGFTLLLVTACDNSGTTRTQDPMLMTINERTIWELENYKNEVNEMAVEAAEMAAEDLDPLIWHINSLAEEIKDYKVPLFAVKAQSALYNYANSTFQCYSAKHSKYFRESIGAETLTPNNFDYCDEIQIFSESFDILLQELKDMVADN
;
A
#
# COMPACT_ATOMS: atom_id res chain seq x y z
N MET A 1 16.37 -46.51 42.20
CA MET A 1 16.77 -47.10 40.91
C MET A 1 15.52 -47.58 40.21
N ASN A 2 15.17 -47.00 39.06
CA ASN A 2 14.27 -47.61 38.07
C ASN A 2 14.39 -46.80 36.78
N ARG A 3 15.15 -47.33 35.81
CA ARG A 3 15.13 -46.86 34.42
C ARG A 3 14.22 -47.82 33.66
N ILE A 4 13.09 -47.29 33.21
CA ILE A 4 12.14 -47.98 32.34
C ILE A 4 12.65 -47.80 30.91
N THR A 5 12.98 -48.92 30.27
CA THR A 5 13.21 -49.02 28.83
C THR A 5 11.92 -49.56 28.20
N LEU A 6 11.32 -48.84 27.26
CA LEU A 6 10.45 -49.42 26.23
C LEU A 6 10.32 -48.47 25.03
N LEU A 7 11.18 -48.74 24.05
CA LEU A 7 10.95 -48.81 22.59
C LEU A 7 9.89 -47.91 21.94
N LEU A 8 10.41 -46.90 21.24
CA LEU A 8 10.23 -46.65 19.79
C LEU A 8 9.05 -47.36 19.09
N LEU A 9 8.04 -46.58 18.68
CA LEU A 9 7.32 -46.76 17.41
C LEU A 9 6.39 -45.56 17.15
N GLY A 10 6.58 -44.92 16.00
CA GLY A 10 5.52 -44.17 15.32
C GLY A 10 5.54 -42.66 15.49
N PHE A 11 6.21 -41.96 14.56
CA PHE A 11 5.60 -40.90 13.74
C PHE A 11 6.59 -40.47 12.64
N THR A 12 6.67 -41.28 11.59
CA THR A 12 7.10 -40.80 10.27
C THR A 12 5.95 -39.97 9.70
N LEU A 13 5.93 -38.65 9.98
CA LEU A 13 5.16 -37.74 9.13
C LEU A 13 6.01 -37.40 7.91
N LEU A 14 5.84 -38.21 6.87
CA LEU A 14 6.09 -37.82 5.49
C LEU A 14 5.15 -36.67 5.16
N LEU A 15 5.61 -35.42 5.27
CA LEU A 15 4.98 -34.29 4.59
C LEU A 15 5.53 -34.26 3.16
N VAL A 16 4.94 -35.12 2.32
CA VAL A 16 4.94 -34.92 0.87
C VAL A 16 4.05 -33.70 0.62
N THR A 17 4.67 -32.53 0.50
CA THR A 17 4.04 -31.38 -0.16
C THR A 17 4.63 -31.25 -1.54
N ALA A 18 4.25 -32.18 -2.41
CA ALA A 18 4.33 -31.97 -3.86
C ALA A 18 2.91 -31.67 -4.34
N CYS A 19 2.60 -30.39 -4.46
CA CYS A 19 1.71 -29.86 -5.49
C CYS A 19 2.19 -28.45 -5.79
N ASP A 20 3.08 -28.41 -6.78
CA ASP A 20 3.11 -27.45 -7.87
C ASP A 20 2.01 -26.38 -7.80
N ASN A 21 2.32 -25.29 -7.09
CA ASN A 21 1.93 -23.97 -7.55
C ASN A 21 3.23 -23.30 -7.98
N SER A 22 3.74 -23.70 -9.14
CA SER A 22 4.33 -22.73 -10.06
C SER A 22 3.22 -21.74 -10.47
N GLY A 23 2.75 -20.96 -9.50
CA GLY A 23 2.15 -19.67 -9.71
C GLY A 23 3.25 -18.81 -10.27
N THR A 24 3.52 -19.01 -11.56
CA THR A 24 4.02 -17.92 -12.38
C THR A 24 2.95 -16.86 -12.25
N THR A 25 3.11 -15.94 -11.30
CA THR A 25 2.67 -14.56 -11.45
C THR A 25 3.42 -14.02 -12.66
N ARG A 26 3.09 -14.54 -13.84
CA ARG A 26 3.28 -13.81 -15.07
C ARG A 26 2.32 -12.65 -14.94
N THR A 27 2.81 -11.55 -14.38
CA THR A 27 2.32 -10.23 -14.76
C THR A 27 2.15 -10.31 -16.27
N GLN A 28 0.89 -10.31 -16.73
CA GLN A 28 0.63 -10.33 -18.17
C GLN A 28 1.43 -9.17 -18.77
N ASP A 29 2.01 -9.39 -19.96
CA ASP A 29 2.66 -8.29 -20.66
C ASP A 29 1.63 -7.15 -20.77
N PRO A 30 1.90 -5.94 -20.23
CA PRO A 30 0.96 -4.83 -20.29
C PRO A 30 0.53 -4.47 -21.72
N MET A 31 1.32 -4.88 -22.73
CA MET A 31 1.00 -4.72 -24.15
C MET A 31 -0.11 -5.65 -24.64
N LEU A 32 -0.41 -6.74 -23.91
CA LEU A 32 -1.43 -7.72 -24.25
C LEU A 32 -2.73 -7.54 -23.46
N MET A 33 -2.73 -6.65 -22.46
CA MET A 33 -3.90 -6.32 -21.67
C MET A 33 -4.88 -5.45 -22.47
N THR A 34 -6.17 -5.69 -22.28
CA THR A 34 -7.20 -4.74 -22.66
C THR A 34 -7.02 -3.43 -21.90
N ILE A 35 -7.61 -2.34 -22.40
CA ILE A 35 -7.57 -1.03 -21.71
C ILE A 35 -8.11 -1.16 -20.28
N ASN A 36 -9.12 -1.99 -20.08
CA ASN A 36 -9.75 -2.22 -18.79
C ASN A 36 -8.81 -2.95 -17.82
N GLU A 37 -8.25 -4.10 -18.24
CA GLU A 37 -7.28 -4.86 -17.45
C GLU A 37 -6.06 -4.02 -17.11
N ARG A 38 -5.54 -3.28 -18.10
CA ARG A 38 -4.39 -2.39 -17.90
C ARG A 38 -4.68 -1.28 -16.89
N THR A 39 -5.84 -0.64 -16.98
CA THR A 39 -6.25 0.42 -16.04
C THR A 39 -6.33 -0.12 -14.61
N ILE A 40 -6.93 -1.30 -14.42
CA ILE A 40 -7.02 -1.94 -13.10
C ILE A 40 -5.63 -2.25 -12.57
N TRP A 41 -4.78 -2.88 -13.39
CA TRP A 41 -3.42 -3.25 -13.03
C TRP A 41 -2.55 -2.03 -12.66
N GLU A 42 -2.66 -0.92 -13.40
CA GLU A 42 -1.92 0.32 -13.09
C GLU A 42 -2.37 0.95 -11.77
N LEU A 43 -3.68 1.02 -11.52
CA LEU A 43 -4.21 1.52 -10.25
C LEU A 43 -3.80 0.65 -9.06
N GLU A 44 -3.73 -0.67 -9.24
CA GLU A 44 -3.22 -1.59 -8.22
C GLU A 44 -1.73 -1.36 -7.93
N ASN A 45 -0.91 -1.18 -8.97
CA ASN A 45 0.51 -0.91 -8.77
C ASN A 45 0.72 0.40 -8.02
N TYR A 46 0.04 1.48 -8.44
CA TYR A 46 0.10 2.75 -7.71
C TYR A 46 -0.32 2.58 -6.25
N LYS A 47 -1.37 1.80 -5.96
CA LYS A 47 -1.76 1.51 -4.57
C LYS A 47 -0.68 0.76 -3.79
N ASN A 48 -0.04 -0.23 -4.42
CA ASN A 48 1.04 -0.99 -3.79
C ASN A 48 2.25 -0.10 -3.50
N GLU A 49 2.64 0.77 -4.43
CA GLU A 49 3.73 1.72 -4.23
C GLU A 49 3.43 2.71 -3.08
N VAL A 50 2.20 3.24 -3.00
CA VAL A 50 1.79 4.09 -1.87
C VAL A 50 1.82 3.29 -0.55
N ASN A 51 1.32 2.05 -0.54
CA ASN A 51 1.34 1.19 0.64
C ASN A 51 2.76 0.90 1.12
N GLU A 52 3.67 0.54 0.21
CA GLU A 52 5.08 0.25 0.53
C GLU A 52 5.75 1.46 1.17
N MET A 53 5.58 2.65 0.58
CA MET A 53 6.09 3.89 1.15
C MET A 53 5.42 4.26 2.48
N ALA A 54 4.12 4.00 2.63
CA ALA A 54 3.40 4.27 3.88
C ALA A 54 3.91 3.39 5.02
N VAL A 55 4.23 2.11 4.74
CA VAL A 55 4.85 1.18 5.70
C VAL A 55 6.27 1.65 6.04
N GLU A 56 7.08 1.99 5.04
CA GLU A 56 8.44 2.50 5.25
C GLU A 56 8.41 3.77 6.14
N ALA A 57 7.54 4.74 5.82
CA ALA A 57 7.39 5.97 6.57
C ALA A 57 6.89 5.76 8.02
N ALA A 58 6.09 4.72 8.25
CA ALA A 58 5.63 4.37 9.59
C ALA A 58 6.80 3.91 10.48
N GLU A 59 7.75 3.18 9.90
CA GLU A 59 8.91 2.60 10.59
C GLU A 59 10.09 3.59 10.71
N MET A 60 10.14 4.62 9.86
CA MET A 60 11.20 5.62 9.88
C MET A 60 11.11 6.60 11.06
N ALA A 61 12.30 7.00 11.54
CA ALA A 61 12.48 8.10 12.46
C ALA A 61 12.07 9.42 11.80
N ALA A 62 11.54 10.37 12.58
CA ALA A 62 10.91 11.55 12.03
C ALA A 62 11.89 12.45 11.25
N GLU A 63 13.14 12.51 11.70
CA GLU A 63 14.26 13.22 11.07
C GLU A 63 14.65 12.71 9.68
N ASP A 64 14.37 11.44 9.40
CA ASP A 64 14.78 10.77 8.16
C ASP A 64 13.65 10.74 7.11
N LEU A 65 12.45 11.24 7.45
CA LEU A 65 11.27 11.16 6.58
C LEU A 65 11.33 12.05 5.33
N ASP A 66 12.13 13.12 5.33
CA ASP A 66 12.07 14.15 4.28
C ASP A 66 12.20 13.58 2.85
N PRO A 67 13.16 12.69 2.53
CA PRO A 67 13.28 12.11 1.19
C PRO A 67 12.04 11.29 0.78
N LEU A 68 11.47 10.53 1.71
CA LEU A 68 10.32 9.67 1.45
C LEU A 68 9.03 10.49 1.28
N ILE A 69 8.86 11.56 2.07
CA ILE A 69 7.77 12.52 1.93
C ILE A 69 7.75 13.13 0.51
N TRP A 70 8.92 13.52 0.00
CA TRP A 70 9.04 14.01 -1.38
C TRP A 70 8.65 12.95 -2.42
N HIS A 71 9.01 11.69 -2.19
CA HIS A 71 8.66 10.59 -3.09
C HIS A 71 7.15 10.32 -3.10
N ILE A 72 6.51 10.26 -1.93
CA ILE A 72 5.05 10.07 -1.81
C ILE A 72 4.30 11.23 -2.49
N ASN A 73 4.75 12.47 -2.30
CA ASN A 73 4.14 13.63 -2.97
C ASN A 73 4.28 13.57 -4.50
N SER A 74 5.45 13.16 -4.99
CA SER A 74 5.67 12.98 -6.43
C SER A 74 4.72 11.92 -7.01
N LEU A 75 4.54 10.79 -6.30
CA LEU A 75 3.62 9.74 -6.72
C LEU A 75 2.16 10.21 -6.69
N ALA A 76 1.77 10.99 -5.67
CA ALA A 76 0.43 11.55 -5.60
C ALA A 76 0.10 12.46 -6.81
N GLU A 77 1.03 13.33 -7.21
CA GLU A 77 0.85 14.17 -8.40
C GLU A 77 0.86 13.33 -9.69
N GLU A 78 1.67 12.27 -9.78
CA GLU A 78 1.62 11.34 -10.92
C GLU A 78 0.26 10.65 -11.03
N ILE A 79 -0.27 10.12 -9.92
CA ILE A 79 -1.60 9.49 -9.87
C ILE A 79 -2.68 10.48 -10.31
N LYS A 80 -2.62 11.73 -9.87
CA LYS A 80 -3.59 12.79 -10.20
C LYS A 80 -3.59 13.13 -11.69
N ASP A 81 -2.41 13.23 -12.29
CA ASP A 81 -2.26 13.60 -13.70
C ASP A 81 -2.41 12.40 -14.66
N TYR A 82 -2.41 11.17 -14.11
CA TYR A 82 -2.61 9.96 -14.89
C TYR A 82 -3.96 9.95 -15.62
N LYS A 83 -3.98 9.55 -16.89
CA LYS A 83 -5.20 9.57 -17.71
C LYS A 83 -5.89 8.22 -17.66
N VAL A 84 -6.94 8.12 -16.86
CA VAL A 84 -7.79 6.93 -16.82
C VAL A 84 -9.08 7.11 -17.66
N PRO A 85 -9.67 6.01 -18.16
CA PRO A 85 -11.02 6.04 -18.71
C PRO A 85 -12.06 6.55 -17.70
N LEU A 86 -13.15 7.16 -18.19
CA LEU A 86 -14.19 7.76 -17.35
C LEU A 86 -14.74 6.84 -16.26
N PHE A 87 -14.83 5.54 -16.53
CA PHE A 87 -15.35 4.56 -15.57
C PHE A 87 -14.43 4.38 -14.35
N ALA A 88 -13.13 4.68 -14.46
CA ALA A 88 -12.13 4.50 -13.42
C ALA A 88 -11.77 5.78 -12.63
N VAL A 89 -12.33 6.93 -13.01
CA VAL A 89 -12.00 8.25 -12.40
C VAL A 89 -12.27 8.27 -10.89
N LYS A 90 -13.31 7.58 -10.41
CA LYS A 90 -13.59 7.51 -8.98
C LYS A 90 -12.50 6.76 -8.21
N ALA A 91 -12.05 5.61 -8.72
CA ALA A 91 -10.98 4.85 -8.11
C ALA A 91 -9.67 5.64 -8.12
N GLN A 92 -9.33 6.29 -9.25
CA GLN A 92 -8.19 7.21 -9.32
C GLN A 92 -8.27 8.33 -8.27
N SER A 93 -9.44 8.96 -8.12
CA SER A 93 -9.61 10.03 -7.13
C SER A 93 -9.43 9.53 -5.69
N ALA A 94 -9.92 8.33 -5.37
CA ALA A 94 -9.72 7.73 -4.05
C ALA A 94 -8.24 7.40 -3.82
N LEU A 95 -7.55 6.87 -4.83
CA LEU A 95 -6.13 6.56 -4.78
C LEU A 95 -5.26 7.82 -4.60
N TYR A 96 -5.58 8.89 -5.32
CA TYR A 96 -4.94 10.19 -5.14
C TYR A 96 -5.12 10.69 -3.71
N ASN A 97 -6.34 10.66 -3.17
CA ASN A 97 -6.60 11.10 -1.80
C ASN A 97 -5.84 10.23 -0.79
N TYR A 98 -5.73 8.92 -1.02
CA TYR A 98 -4.91 8.05 -0.18
C TYR A 98 -3.43 8.45 -0.21
N ALA A 99 -2.84 8.63 -1.39
CA ALA A 99 -1.45 9.08 -1.55
C ALA A 99 -1.21 10.46 -0.90
N ASN A 100 -2.11 11.42 -1.15
CA ASN A 100 -2.01 12.77 -0.62
C ASN A 100 -2.16 12.80 0.91
N SER A 101 -3.13 12.09 1.50
CA SER A 101 -3.27 12.03 2.97
C SER A 101 -2.07 11.32 3.60
N THR A 102 -1.47 10.33 2.92
CA THR A 102 -0.20 9.71 3.34
C THR A 102 0.94 10.72 3.37
N PHE A 103 1.11 11.50 2.30
CA PHE A 103 2.08 12.61 2.25
C PHE A 103 1.86 13.61 3.38
N GLN A 104 0.62 14.09 3.57
CA GLN A 104 0.30 15.11 4.58
C GLN A 104 0.55 14.60 6.00
N CYS A 105 0.17 13.35 6.30
CA CYS A 105 0.40 12.74 7.61
C CYS A 105 1.89 12.70 7.97
N TYR A 106 2.74 12.20 7.06
CA TYR A 106 4.17 12.08 7.34
C TYR A 106 4.90 13.43 7.26
N SER A 107 4.43 14.35 6.42
CA SER A 107 4.89 15.74 6.42
C SER A 107 4.61 16.45 7.75
N ALA A 108 3.44 16.21 8.36
CA ALA A 108 3.11 16.71 9.69
C ALA A 108 4.01 16.10 10.78
N LYS A 109 4.34 14.80 10.67
CA LYS A 109 5.28 14.11 11.59
C LYS A 109 6.69 14.70 11.50
N HIS A 110 7.24 14.89 10.30
CA HIS A 110 8.55 15.52 10.10
C HIS A 110 8.56 16.99 10.56
N SER A 111 7.51 17.75 10.22
CA SER A 111 7.37 19.16 10.62
C SER A 111 7.32 19.30 12.15
N LYS A 112 6.66 18.39 12.85
CA LYS A 112 6.66 18.35 14.32
C LYS A 112 8.09 18.21 14.87
N TYR A 113 8.83 17.21 14.40
CA TYR A 113 10.21 16.98 14.81
C TYR A 113 11.10 18.21 14.55
N PHE A 114 11.05 18.76 13.35
CA PHE A 114 11.88 19.92 12.98
C PHE A 114 11.60 21.14 13.87
N ARG A 115 10.35 21.31 14.32
CA ARG A 115 9.96 22.44 15.17
C ARG A 115 10.36 22.23 16.62
N GLU A 116 10.25 21.01 17.12
CA GLU A 116 10.77 20.62 18.44
C GLU A 116 12.29 20.80 18.49
N SER A 117 13.02 20.45 17.43
CA SER A 117 14.48 20.55 17.38
C SER A 117 15.02 21.99 17.39
N ILE A 118 14.23 22.97 16.94
CA ILE A 118 14.58 24.40 16.96
C ILE A 118 13.86 25.19 18.07
N GLY A 119 13.07 24.54 18.93
CA GLY A 119 12.34 25.18 20.04
C GLY A 119 11.16 26.06 19.59
N ALA A 120 10.53 25.75 18.45
CA ALA A 120 9.46 26.53 17.81
C ALA A 120 8.06 25.87 17.92
N GLU A 121 7.79 25.24 19.05
CA GLU A 121 6.59 24.41 19.31
C GLU A 121 5.26 25.21 19.19
N THR A 122 5.29 26.54 19.32
CA THR A 122 4.09 27.38 19.44
C THR A 122 3.60 28.02 18.13
N LEU A 123 4.32 27.88 17.02
CA LEU A 123 4.05 28.65 15.78
C LEU A 123 2.79 28.25 14.99
N THR A 124 2.27 27.04 15.18
CA THR A 124 1.10 26.43 14.49
C THR A 124 0.86 25.01 15.02
N PRO A 125 -0.38 24.56 15.22
CA PRO A 125 -0.65 23.14 15.46
C PRO A 125 -0.33 22.32 14.21
N ASN A 126 0.24 21.14 14.37
CA ASN A 126 0.32 20.16 13.26
C ASN A 126 -1.06 19.52 13.09
N ASN A 127 -1.52 19.38 11.84
CA ASN A 127 -2.77 18.70 11.54
C ASN A 127 -2.49 17.21 11.29
N PHE A 128 -2.94 16.35 12.22
CA PHE A 128 -2.82 14.89 12.10
C PHE A 128 -4.11 14.23 11.60
N ASP A 129 -5.16 14.99 11.28
CA ASP A 129 -6.43 14.47 10.76
C ASP A 129 -6.19 13.65 9.47
N TYR A 130 -5.19 14.04 8.67
CA TYR A 130 -4.76 13.29 7.48
C TYR A 130 -4.30 11.86 7.77
N CYS A 131 -3.76 11.59 8.97
CA CYS A 131 -3.37 10.24 9.36
C CYS A 131 -4.59 9.33 9.58
N ASP A 132 -5.70 9.89 10.06
CA ASP A 132 -6.96 9.15 10.22
C ASP A 132 -7.64 8.95 8.84
N GLU A 133 -7.48 9.90 7.93
CA GLU A 133 -8.00 9.83 6.56
C GLU A 133 -7.32 8.76 5.69
N ILE A 134 -6.08 8.37 6.00
CA ILE A 134 -5.34 7.33 5.25
C ILE A 134 -6.16 6.05 5.12
N GLN A 135 -6.70 5.54 6.24
CA GLN A 135 -7.46 4.30 6.23
C GLN A 135 -8.76 4.47 5.43
N ILE A 136 -9.45 5.60 5.61
CA ILE A 136 -10.72 5.89 4.93
C ILE A 136 -10.53 5.88 3.41
N PHE A 137 -9.48 6.54 2.90
CA PHE A 137 -9.23 6.61 1.47
C PHE A 137 -8.68 5.31 0.89
N SER A 138 -7.84 4.58 1.63
CA SER A 138 -7.39 3.24 1.23
C SER A 138 -8.57 2.27 1.07
N GLU A 139 -9.47 2.22 2.05
CA GLU A 139 -10.67 1.37 2.00
C GLU A 139 -11.62 1.80 0.88
N SER A 140 -11.81 3.11 0.70
CA SER A 140 -12.61 3.64 -0.40
C SER A 140 -12.04 3.24 -1.77
N PHE A 141 -10.73 3.27 -1.93
CA PHE A 141 -10.07 2.80 -3.14
C PHE A 141 -10.32 1.30 -3.35
N ASP A 142 -10.18 0.47 -2.32
CA ASP A 142 -10.40 -0.98 -2.43
C ASP A 142 -11.81 -1.33 -2.91
N ILE A 143 -12.82 -0.65 -2.37
CA ILE A 143 -14.21 -0.82 -2.80
C ILE A 143 -14.35 -0.46 -4.27
N LEU A 144 -13.86 0.71 -4.67
CA LEU A 144 -13.98 1.20 -6.05
C LEU A 144 -13.18 0.33 -7.05
N LEU A 145 -12.02 -0.17 -6.64
CA LEU A 145 -11.23 -1.10 -7.45
C LEU A 145 -11.96 -2.43 -7.63
N GLN A 146 -12.63 -2.94 -6.58
CA GLN A 146 -13.43 -4.15 -6.70
C GLN A 146 -14.62 -3.95 -7.63
N GLU A 147 -15.34 -2.82 -7.52
CA GLU A 147 -16.42 -2.46 -8.45
C GLU A 147 -15.91 -2.41 -9.91
N LEU A 148 -14.70 -1.89 -10.13
CA LEU A 148 -14.07 -1.90 -11.46
C LEU A 148 -13.81 -3.31 -11.98
N LYS A 149 -13.28 -4.19 -11.14
CA LYS A 149 -13.02 -5.58 -11.51
C LYS A 149 -14.31 -6.32 -11.86
N ASP A 150 -15.36 -6.12 -11.07
CA ASP A 150 -16.67 -6.75 -11.31
C ASP A 150 -17.27 -6.30 -12.64
N MET A 151 -17.21 -4.99 -12.95
CA MET A 151 -17.67 -4.46 -14.24
C MET A 151 -16.91 -5.05 -15.44
N VAL A 152 -15.64 -5.41 -15.27
CA VAL A 152 -14.84 -6.02 -16.34
C VAL A 152 -15.12 -7.51 -16.47
N ALA A 153 -15.35 -8.21 -15.36
CA ALA A 153 -15.67 -9.64 -15.37
C ALA A 153 -17.07 -9.95 -15.92
N ASP A 154 -18.01 -9.01 -15.79
CA ASP A 154 -19.40 -9.15 -16.28
C ASP A 154 -19.57 -8.83 -17.78
N ASN A 155 -18.49 -8.43 -18.48
CA ASN A 155 -18.46 -8.11 -19.92
C ASN A 155 -17.75 -9.17 -20.75
#